data_AF-A0A382TJF9-F1
#
_entry.id   AF-A0A382TJF9-F1
#
_cell.length_a   1.000
_cell.length_b   1.000
_cell.length_c   1.000
_cell.angle_alpha   90.00
_cell.angle_beta   90.00
_cell.angle_gamma   90.00
#
_symmetry.space_group_name_H-M   'P 1'
#
loop_
_entity.id
_entity.type
_entity.pdbx_description
1 polymer ?
#
loop_
_entity_poly.entity_id
_entity_poly.type
_entity_poly.pdbx_seq_one_letter_code
_entity_poly.pdbx_strand_id
1 'polypeptide(L)'
;MAIQDLIIRTRIIWIAAVLWYSPCSLSEEDSFETLDALLEAQFQYTDETLEADYQALDAALKKAYKRFKNEIEDVWGEGEVVLPEKSTWVDYSLNRKLRRRFDFEKGFVQIERIFKEDSELDNVTREIQLAVQAAAADTGADLSRKDTLWQYASQDLQNRAVTIENTVDTSQRPVMADLLDIPESAAVLTVLKKATKPMQQSLGLSPQQENPAVQTSSDT
;
A
#
# COMPACT_ATOMS: atom_id res chain seq x y z
N MET A 1 -43.38 -12.52 -13.34
CA MET A 1 -44.21 -13.40 -12.48
C MET A 1 -44.77 -14.48 -13.38
N ALA A 2 -44.02 -15.53 -13.69
CA ALA A 2 -43.71 -16.68 -12.84
C ALA A 2 -44.96 -17.54 -12.61
N ILE A 3 -45.25 -18.38 -13.61
CA ILE A 3 -46.25 -19.45 -13.56
C ILE A 3 -45.64 -20.54 -12.69
N GLN A 4 -46.06 -20.57 -11.42
CA GLN A 4 -45.82 -21.68 -10.50
C GLN A 4 -46.93 -22.72 -10.61
N ASP A 5 -46.55 -23.94 -10.22
CA ASP A 5 -47.39 -25.03 -9.73
C ASP A 5 -48.31 -25.75 -10.71
N LEU A 6 -47.76 -26.78 -11.37
CA LEU A 6 -48.39 -28.11 -11.37
C LEU A 6 -47.42 -29.14 -11.96
N ILE A 7 -46.83 -30.00 -11.13
CA ILE A 7 -46.55 -31.45 -11.33
C ILE A 7 -45.73 -31.89 -10.10
N ILE A 8 -46.38 -31.79 -8.93
CA ILE A 8 -46.11 -32.69 -7.81
C ILE A 8 -47.17 -33.77 -7.94
N ARG A 9 -46.78 -34.97 -8.37
CA ARG A 9 -47.31 -36.28 -7.94
C ARG A 9 -46.96 -37.35 -8.97
N THR A 10 -46.60 -38.52 -8.44
CA THR A 10 -46.51 -39.82 -9.13
C THR A 10 -45.12 -40.19 -9.63
N ARG A 11 -44.31 -40.82 -8.75
CA ARG A 11 -43.82 -42.20 -8.92
C ARG A 11 -43.03 -42.62 -7.67
N ILE A 12 -43.76 -42.98 -6.62
CA ILE A 12 -43.32 -43.97 -5.64
C ILE A 12 -43.87 -45.29 -6.14
N ILE A 13 -43.03 -46.31 -6.37
CA ILE A 13 -43.34 -47.73 -6.19
C ILE A 13 -42.06 -48.57 -6.45
N TRP A 14 -41.51 -49.06 -5.33
CA TRP A 14 -40.89 -50.37 -5.06
C TRP A 14 -39.68 -50.87 -5.87
N ILE A 15 -38.52 -50.94 -5.20
CA ILE A 15 -37.73 -52.18 -5.18
C ILE A 15 -37.40 -52.53 -3.72
N ALA A 16 -37.83 -53.72 -3.34
CA ALA A 16 -37.63 -54.35 -2.05
C ALA A 16 -36.22 -54.97 -1.94
N ALA A 17 -35.70 -54.94 -0.71
CA ALA A 17 -34.67 -55.76 -0.10
C ALA A 17 -33.85 -56.73 -1.00
N VAL A 18 -32.58 -56.41 -1.19
CA VAL A 18 -31.49 -57.39 -1.02
C VAL A 18 -30.58 -56.86 0.08
N LEU A 19 -30.85 -57.33 1.29
CA LEU A 19 -29.91 -57.37 2.40
C LEU A 19 -28.82 -58.38 2.01
N TRP A 20 -27.81 -57.94 1.25
CA TRP A 20 -26.49 -58.51 1.39
C TRP A 20 -25.77 -57.64 2.41
N TYR A 21 -25.75 -58.12 3.65
CA TYR A 21 -24.65 -57.85 4.56
C TYR A 21 -23.37 -58.27 3.83
N SER A 22 -22.75 -57.36 3.09
CA SER A 22 -21.30 -57.36 3.04
C SER A 22 -20.88 -56.87 4.42
N PRO A 23 -20.22 -57.69 5.26
CA PRO A 23 -19.31 -57.09 6.20
C PRO A 23 -18.27 -56.41 5.31
N CYS A 24 -18.42 -55.11 5.10
CA CYS A 24 -17.26 -54.29 4.82
C CYS A 24 -16.48 -54.32 6.12
N SER A 25 -15.75 -55.41 6.34
CA SER A 25 -14.59 -55.40 7.21
C SER A 25 -13.57 -54.56 6.47
N LEU A 26 -13.84 -53.25 6.38
CA LEU A 26 -12.79 -52.27 6.23
C LEU A 26 -11.95 -52.53 7.48
N SER A 27 -10.80 -53.17 7.28
CA SER A 27 -9.86 -53.36 8.37
C SER A 27 -9.67 -51.99 9.03
N GLU A 28 -9.66 -51.92 10.36
CA GLU A 28 -9.33 -50.65 11.03
C GLU A 28 -8.01 -50.10 10.46
N GLU A 29 -7.06 -50.99 10.13
CA GLU A 29 -5.81 -50.67 9.43
C GLU A 29 -6.04 -49.93 8.09
N ASP A 30 -6.91 -50.45 7.20
CA ASP A 30 -7.20 -49.79 5.91
C ASP A 30 -7.89 -48.42 6.12
N SER A 31 -8.62 -48.25 7.22
CA SER A 31 -9.28 -47.00 7.60
C SER A 31 -8.29 -45.95 8.10
N PHE A 32 -7.26 -46.38 8.84
CA PHE A 32 -6.18 -45.50 9.29
C PHE A 32 -5.22 -45.14 8.16
N GLU A 33 -4.85 -46.08 7.30
CA GLU A 33 -3.99 -45.82 6.13
C GLU A 33 -4.66 -44.85 5.14
N THR A 34 -5.97 -44.98 4.91
CA THR A 34 -6.71 -44.03 4.06
C THR A 34 -6.83 -42.65 4.69
N LEU A 35 -7.01 -42.58 6.02
CA LEU A 35 -7.01 -41.31 6.75
C LEU A 35 -5.63 -40.65 6.72
N ASP A 36 -4.55 -41.42 6.89
CA ASP A 36 -3.18 -40.94 6.86
C ASP A 36 -2.82 -40.39 5.47
N ALA A 37 -3.15 -41.13 4.41
CA ALA A 37 -2.96 -40.68 3.04
C ALA A 37 -3.76 -39.41 2.71
N LEU A 38 -4.98 -39.27 3.24
CA LEU A 38 -5.80 -38.06 3.08
C LEU A 38 -5.20 -36.87 3.84
N LEU A 39 -4.70 -37.09 5.04
CA LEU A 39 -4.09 -36.07 5.87
C LEU A 39 -2.76 -35.58 5.27
N GLU A 40 -1.92 -36.51 4.81
CA GLU A 40 -0.67 -36.19 4.10
C GLU A 40 -0.95 -35.39 2.83
N ALA A 41 -1.93 -35.81 2.02
CA ALA A 41 -2.32 -35.05 0.82
C ALA A 41 -2.85 -33.65 1.18
N GLN A 42 -3.58 -33.50 2.29
CA GLN A 42 -4.05 -32.20 2.77
C GLN A 42 -2.89 -31.32 3.22
N PHE A 43 -1.91 -31.86 3.94
CA PHE A 43 -0.73 -31.12 4.36
C PHE A 43 0.10 -30.66 3.16
N GLN A 44 0.40 -31.56 2.21
CA GLN A 44 1.11 -31.21 0.99
C GLN A 44 0.38 -30.11 0.20
N TYR A 45 -0.93 -30.25 0.01
CA TYR A 45 -1.73 -29.22 -0.66
C TYR A 45 -1.71 -27.88 0.08
N THR A 46 -1.79 -27.92 1.41
CA THR A 46 -1.76 -26.71 2.24
C THR A 46 -0.40 -26.03 2.16
N ASP A 47 0.69 -26.78 2.26
CA ASP A 47 2.06 -26.27 2.15
C ASP A 47 2.32 -25.65 0.78
N GLU A 48 1.93 -26.34 -0.31
CA GLU A 48 2.06 -25.83 -1.67
C GLU A 48 1.25 -24.55 -1.89
N THR A 49 0.00 -24.51 -1.40
CA THR A 49 -0.87 -23.34 -1.53
C THR A 49 -0.31 -22.16 -0.72
N LEU A 50 0.13 -22.41 0.50
CA LEU A 50 0.67 -21.38 1.38
C LEU A 50 1.96 -20.79 0.82
N GLU A 51 2.86 -21.63 0.31
CA GLU A 51 4.08 -21.18 -0.36
C GLU A 51 3.77 -20.34 -1.61
N ALA A 52 2.80 -20.76 -2.42
CA ALA A 52 2.37 -20.00 -3.59
C ALA A 52 1.78 -18.63 -3.21
N ASP A 53 0.97 -18.57 -2.14
CA ASP A 53 0.39 -17.34 -1.63
C ASP A 53 1.46 -16.39 -1.07
N TYR A 54 2.46 -16.91 -0.34
CA TYR A 54 3.61 -16.12 0.13
C TYR A 54 4.43 -15.56 -1.02
N GLN A 55 4.73 -16.36 -2.04
CA GLN A 55 5.45 -15.90 -3.23
C GLN A 55 4.65 -14.84 -4.00
N ALA A 56 3.32 -15.00 -4.09
CA ALA A 56 2.45 -14.02 -4.72
C ALA A 56 2.44 -12.69 -3.95
N LEU A 57 2.36 -12.75 -2.61
CA LEU A 57 2.42 -11.58 -1.72
C LEU A 57 3.77 -10.85 -1.82
N ASP A 58 4.89 -11.57 -1.74
CA ASP A 58 6.23 -10.98 -1.88
C ASP A 58 6.40 -10.28 -3.23
N ALA A 59 5.96 -10.93 -4.31
CA ALA A 59 6.02 -10.34 -5.65
C ALA A 59 5.12 -9.10 -5.79
N ALA A 60 3.90 -9.14 -5.22
CA ALA A 60 2.96 -8.03 -5.23
C ALA A 60 3.51 -6.84 -4.44
N LEU A 61 4.08 -7.08 -3.25
CA LEU A 61 4.72 -6.06 -2.43
C LEU A 61 5.93 -5.45 -3.16
N LYS A 62 6.85 -6.26 -3.71
CA LYS A 62 8.01 -5.76 -4.46
C LYS A 62 7.58 -4.86 -5.62
N LYS A 63 6.54 -5.25 -6.35
CA LYS A 63 5.97 -4.45 -7.44
C LYS A 63 5.34 -3.15 -6.93
N ALA A 64 4.56 -3.22 -5.85
CA ALA A 64 3.96 -2.06 -5.20
C ALA A 64 5.02 -1.06 -4.71
N TYR A 65 6.05 -1.54 -4.02
CA TYR A 65 7.19 -0.73 -3.57
C TYR A 65 7.90 -0.04 -4.74
N LYS A 66 8.21 -0.78 -5.81
CA LYS A 66 8.85 -0.19 -6.99
C LYS A 66 7.99 0.89 -7.62
N ARG A 67 6.70 0.64 -7.80
CA ARG A 67 5.76 1.62 -8.33
C ARG A 67 5.68 2.86 -7.45
N PHE A 68 5.48 2.67 -6.15
CA PHE A 68 5.33 3.77 -5.20
C PHE A 68 6.59 4.62 -5.10
N LYS A 69 7.77 3.97 -5.06
CA LYS A 69 9.07 4.65 -5.13
C LYS A 69 9.15 5.56 -6.36
N ASN A 70 8.86 5.04 -7.55
CA ASN A 70 8.94 5.81 -8.79
C ASN A 70 7.98 7.01 -8.77
N GLU A 71 6.73 6.82 -8.34
CA GLU A 71 5.75 7.91 -8.24
C GLU A 71 6.17 9.03 -7.28
N ILE A 72 6.87 8.69 -6.19
CA ILE A 72 7.41 9.67 -5.24
C ILE A 72 8.63 10.37 -5.86
N GLU A 73 9.52 9.61 -6.48
CA GLU A 73 10.74 10.11 -7.11
C GLU A 73 10.43 11.15 -8.20
N ASP A 74 9.39 10.92 -9.00
CA ASP A 74 8.91 11.84 -10.02
C ASP A 74 8.49 13.21 -9.46
N VAL A 75 8.07 13.27 -8.18
CA VAL A 75 7.57 14.50 -7.54
C VAL A 75 8.60 15.14 -6.60
N TRP A 76 9.35 14.34 -5.85
CA TRP A 76 10.31 14.81 -4.83
C TRP A 76 11.75 14.89 -5.34
N GLY A 77 12.05 14.18 -6.43
CA GLY A 77 13.40 14.02 -6.98
C GLY A 77 14.14 12.81 -6.42
N GLU A 78 15.14 12.38 -7.17
CA GLU A 78 16.05 11.30 -6.79
C GLU A 78 16.76 11.64 -5.46
N GLY A 79 16.72 10.71 -4.50
CA GLY A 79 17.32 10.86 -3.17
C GLY A 79 16.41 11.43 -2.07
N GLU A 80 15.21 11.91 -2.42
CA GLU A 80 14.23 12.44 -1.44
C GLU A 80 13.04 11.50 -1.20
N VAL A 81 13.10 10.29 -1.75
CA VAL A 81 12.09 9.26 -1.54
C VAL A 81 12.15 8.75 -0.11
N VAL A 82 11.01 8.79 0.58
CA VAL A 82 10.87 8.27 1.93
C VAL A 82 9.77 7.20 1.89
N LEU A 83 10.12 5.98 2.26
CA LEU A 83 9.21 4.84 2.27
C LEU A 83 8.87 4.44 3.71
N PRO A 84 7.71 3.83 3.95
CA PRO A 84 7.40 3.22 5.24
C PRO A 84 8.42 2.14 5.64
N GLU A 85 8.74 2.10 6.93
CA GLU A 85 9.61 1.13 7.56
C GLU A 85 8.90 0.51 8.78
N LYS A 86 9.56 -0.44 9.46
CA LYS A 86 8.95 -1.20 10.58
C LYS A 86 8.36 -0.32 11.69
N SER A 87 9.05 0.77 12.05
CA SER A 87 8.64 1.71 13.10
C SER A 87 8.25 3.09 12.57
N THR A 88 8.21 3.25 11.25
CA THR A 88 7.92 4.52 10.60
C THR A 88 6.78 4.36 9.61
N TRP A 89 5.65 5.01 9.89
CA TRP A 89 4.56 5.11 8.94
C TRP A 89 4.75 6.32 8.05
N VAL A 90 4.57 6.16 6.74
CA VAL A 90 4.66 7.28 5.78
C VAL A 90 3.45 7.23 4.87
N ASP A 91 2.69 8.31 4.85
CA ASP A 91 1.65 8.51 3.85
C ASP A 91 1.92 9.76 3.02
N TYR A 92 1.36 9.73 1.81
CA TYR A 92 1.43 10.81 0.87
C TYR A 92 0.01 11.21 0.47
N SER A 93 -0.19 12.51 0.32
CA SER A 93 -1.37 13.07 -0.35
C SER A 93 -1.53 12.52 -1.78
N LEU A 94 -2.73 12.66 -2.34
CA LEU A 94 -3.06 12.15 -3.68
C LEU A 94 -2.13 12.71 -4.77
N ASN A 95 -1.72 13.97 -4.65
CA ASN A 95 -0.78 14.62 -5.58
C ASN A 95 0.70 14.41 -5.22
N ARG A 96 0.97 13.61 -4.18
CA ARG A 96 2.29 13.33 -3.60
C ARG A 96 3.05 14.55 -3.08
N LYS A 97 2.51 15.77 -3.08
CA LYS A 97 3.26 16.97 -2.68
C LYS A 97 3.34 17.17 -1.18
N LEU A 98 2.37 16.63 -0.44
CA LEU A 98 2.38 16.57 1.02
C LEU A 98 2.65 15.13 1.46
N ARG A 99 3.58 14.96 2.39
CA ARG A 99 3.86 13.69 3.06
C ARG A 99 3.81 13.84 4.57
N ARG A 100 3.35 12.80 5.26
CA ARG A 100 3.35 12.71 6.72
C ARG A 100 4.14 11.49 7.12
N ARG A 101 5.09 11.67 8.03
CA ARG A 101 5.96 10.64 8.57
C ARG A 101 5.73 10.53 10.07
N PHE A 102 5.22 9.40 10.52
CA PHE A 102 5.01 9.09 11.93
C PHE A 102 6.16 8.19 12.37
N ASP A 103 7.00 8.68 13.28
CA ASP A 103 8.08 7.93 13.90
C ASP A 103 7.61 7.46 15.27
N PHE A 104 7.24 6.17 15.38
CA PHE A 104 6.69 5.61 16.61
C PHE A 104 7.77 5.32 17.66
N GLU A 105 9.04 5.20 17.26
CA GLU A 105 10.16 5.06 18.20
C GLU A 105 10.45 6.38 18.90
N LYS A 106 10.42 7.49 18.16
CA LYS A 106 10.73 8.83 18.69
C LYS A 106 9.50 9.60 19.15
N GLY A 107 8.30 9.12 18.86
CA GLY A 107 7.05 9.71 19.33
C GLY A 107 6.63 11.01 18.63
N PHE A 108 7.03 11.23 17.37
CA PHE A 108 6.67 12.46 16.66
C PHE A 108 6.14 12.23 15.25
N VAL A 109 5.45 13.25 14.74
CA VAL A 109 5.00 13.32 13.34
C VAL A 109 5.73 14.46 12.64
N GLN A 110 6.35 14.15 11.51
CA GLN A 110 6.92 15.15 10.60
C GLN A 110 6.00 15.29 9.38
N ILE A 111 5.62 16.52 9.07
CA ILE A 111 4.77 16.84 7.92
C ILE A 111 5.55 17.77 7.01
N GLU A 112 5.67 17.38 5.75
CA GLU A 112 6.44 18.12 4.75
C GLU A 112 5.59 18.34 3.50
N ARG A 113 5.75 19.52 2.89
CA ARG A 113 5.04 19.88 1.67
C ARG A 113 5.96 20.56 0.67
N ILE A 114 5.92 20.11 -0.58
CA ILE A 114 6.49 20.82 -1.72
C ILE A 114 5.51 21.91 -2.17
N PHE A 115 6.01 23.14 -2.29
CA PHE A 115 5.29 24.28 -2.81
C PHE A 115 6.19 25.10 -3.75
N LYS A 116 5.58 25.89 -4.62
CA LYS A 116 6.31 26.80 -5.51
C LYS A 116 6.56 28.13 -4.81
N GLU A 117 7.58 28.86 -5.23
CA GLU A 117 7.94 30.15 -4.63
C GLU A 117 6.83 31.22 -4.76
N ASP A 118 6.00 31.12 -5.80
CA ASP A 118 4.83 31.97 -6.05
C ASP A 118 3.55 31.50 -5.33
N SER A 119 3.62 30.42 -4.55
CA SER A 119 2.44 29.90 -3.84
C SER A 119 2.05 30.82 -2.68
N GLU A 120 0.75 31.02 -2.50
CA GLU A 120 0.21 31.74 -1.36
C GLU A 120 0.57 31.03 -0.05
N LEU A 121 1.43 31.66 0.76
CA LEU A 121 1.97 31.07 1.99
C LEU A 121 0.87 30.74 3.01
N ASP A 122 -0.22 31.51 3.02
CA ASP A 122 -1.38 31.25 3.88
C ASP A 122 -2.07 29.93 3.52
N ASN A 123 -2.14 29.60 2.23
CA ASN A 123 -2.68 28.31 1.79
C ASN A 123 -1.73 27.15 2.15
N VAL A 124 -0.42 27.38 2.03
CA VAL A 124 0.59 26.42 2.48
C VAL A 124 0.45 26.09 3.96
N THR A 125 0.36 27.13 4.78
CA THR A 125 0.21 27.02 6.23
C THR A 125 -1.08 26.29 6.60
N ARG A 126 -2.20 26.64 5.98
CA ARG A 126 -3.50 26.02 6.26
C ARG A 126 -3.53 24.53 5.94
N GLU A 127 -2.99 24.11 4.80
CA GLU A 127 -2.93 22.69 4.46
C GLU A 127 -2.07 21.89 5.42
N ILE A 128 -0.95 22.46 5.89
CA ILE A 128 -0.12 21.81 6.90
C ILE A 128 -0.87 21.70 8.23
N GLN A 129 -1.56 22.76 8.67
CA GLN A 129 -2.37 22.73 9.89
C GLN A 129 -3.48 21.66 9.82
N LEU A 130 -4.17 21.55 8.69
CA LEU A 130 -5.16 20.50 8.47
C LEU A 130 -4.52 19.10 8.50
N ALA A 131 -3.34 18.94 7.93
CA ALA A 131 -2.61 17.67 7.96
C ALA A 131 -2.15 17.29 9.38
N VAL A 132 -1.77 18.26 10.20
CA VAL A 132 -1.47 18.08 11.63
C VAL A 132 -2.71 17.61 12.39
N GLN A 133 -3.83 18.31 12.23
CA GLN A 133 -5.09 17.95 12.91
C GLN A 133 -5.55 16.54 12.50
N ALA A 134 -5.47 16.22 11.21
CA ALA A 134 -5.76 14.88 10.72
C ALA A 134 -4.81 13.84 11.31
N ALA A 135 -3.50 14.11 11.38
CA ALA A 135 -2.53 13.19 11.96
C ALA A 135 -2.78 12.91 13.45
N ALA A 136 -3.24 13.91 14.20
CA ALA A 136 -3.60 13.75 15.62
C ALA A 136 -4.90 12.97 15.82
N ALA A 137 -5.83 13.03 14.86
CA ALA A 137 -7.14 12.36 14.94
C ALA A 137 -7.18 10.98 14.25
N ASP A 138 -6.20 10.67 13.39
CA ASP A 138 -6.20 9.46 12.58
C ASP A 138 -6.20 8.20 13.47
N THR A 139 -7.19 7.34 13.20
CA THR A 139 -7.32 6.00 13.81
C THR A 139 -6.55 4.95 13.00
N GLY A 140 -6.43 3.73 13.53
CA GLY A 140 -5.83 2.61 12.78
C GLY A 140 -6.55 2.36 11.45
N ALA A 141 -7.88 2.50 11.43
CA ALA A 141 -8.68 2.40 10.22
C ALA A 141 -8.40 3.53 9.22
N ASP A 142 -8.15 4.75 9.68
CA ASP A 142 -7.76 5.88 8.81
C ASP A 142 -6.40 5.63 8.15
N LEU A 143 -5.41 5.18 8.92
CA LEU A 143 -4.08 4.88 8.39
C LEU A 143 -4.13 3.73 7.38
N SER A 144 -4.86 2.65 7.70
CA SER A 144 -5.06 1.53 6.78
C SER A 144 -5.69 1.98 5.44
N ARG A 145 -6.68 2.88 5.48
CA ARG A 145 -7.26 3.47 4.26
C ARG A 145 -6.27 4.31 3.46
N LYS A 146 -5.28 4.92 4.11
CA LYS A 146 -4.25 5.75 3.48
C LYS A 146 -3.03 4.95 3.03
N ASP A 147 -2.99 3.64 3.29
CA ASP A 147 -1.90 2.75 2.91
C ASP A 147 -1.85 2.55 1.39
N THR A 148 -1.07 3.38 0.71
CA THR A 148 -0.91 3.30 -0.74
C THR A 148 -0.14 2.04 -1.17
N LEU A 149 0.79 1.55 -0.34
CA LEU A 149 1.54 0.32 -0.64
C LEU A 149 0.63 -0.89 -0.59
N TRP A 150 -0.17 -1.03 0.48
CA TRP A 150 -1.16 -2.10 0.59
C TRP A 150 -2.20 -2.02 -0.53
N GLN A 151 -2.69 -0.83 -0.88
CA GLN A 151 -3.62 -0.67 -2.02
C GLN A 151 -3.02 -1.23 -3.32
N TYR A 152 -1.76 -0.92 -3.61
CA TYR A 152 -1.09 -1.42 -4.82
C TYR A 152 -0.84 -2.93 -4.77
N ALA A 153 -0.43 -3.46 -3.61
CA ALA A 153 -0.21 -4.88 -3.43
C ALA A 153 -1.51 -5.67 -3.51
N SER A 154 -2.56 -5.23 -2.83
CA SER A 154 -3.89 -5.84 -2.84
C SER A 154 -4.49 -5.86 -4.24
N GLN A 155 -4.33 -4.77 -5.01
CA GLN A 155 -4.76 -4.74 -6.41
C GLN A 155 -4.02 -5.78 -7.28
N ASP A 156 -2.72 -5.97 -7.06
CA ASP A 156 -1.93 -6.98 -7.80
C ASP A 156 -2.32 -8.41 -7.38
N LEU A 157 -2.60 -8.65 -6.11
CA LEU A 157 -3.06 -9.94 -5.58
C LEU A 157 -4.44 -10.33 -6.10
N GLN A 158 -5.38 -9.38 -6.14
CA GLN A 158 -6.71 -9.59 -6.71
C GLN A 158 -6.63 -10.00 -8.19
N ASN A 159 -5.71 -9.38 -8.95
CA ASN A 159 -5.47 -9.75 -10.35
C ASN A 159 -4.91 -11.17 -10.51
N ARG A 160 -4.31 -11.74 -9.45
CA ARG A 160 -3.79 -13.12 -9.39
C ARG A 160 -4.77 -14.09 -8.73
N ALA A 161 -5.97 -13.64 -8.37
CA ALA A 161 -6.97 -14.40 -7.63
C ALA A 161 -6.50 -14.92 -6.25
N VAL A 162 -5.53 -14.25 -5.62
CA VAL A 162 -5.06 -14.54 -4.26
C VAL A 162 -5.78 -13.62 -3.28
N THR A 163 -6.39 -14.19 -2.23
CA THR A 163 -7.11 -13.43 -1.20
C THR A 163 -6.31 -13.45 0.09
N ILE A 164 -5.84 -12.29 0.53
CA ILE A 164 -5.17 -12.12 1.82
C ILE A 164 -6.08 -11.33 2.74
N GLU A 165 -6.42 -11.89 3.90
CA GLU A 165 -7.14 -11.16 4.94
C GLU A 165 -6.23 -10.12 5.58
N ASN A 166 -6.62 -8.85 5.53
CA ASN A 166 -5.95 -7.78 6.27
C ASN A 166 -6.78 -7.44 7.51
N THR A 167 -6.21 -7.66 8.68
CA THR A 167 -6.86 -7.30 9.94
C THR A 167 -6.58 -5.84 10.24
N VAL A 168 -7.63 -5.02 10.17
CA VAL A 168 -7.55 -3.59 10.46
C VAL A 168 -8.01 -3.36 11.89
N ASP A 169 -7.23 -2.59 12.66
CA ASP A 169 -7.69 -2.10 13.96
C ASP A 169 -8.90 -1.17 13.76
N THR A 170 -10.04 -1.58 14.32
CA THR A 170 -11.32 -0.85 14.24
C THR A 170 -11.54 0.10 15.42
N SER A 171 -10.57 0.18 16.33
CA SER A 171 -10.54 1.15 17.42
C SER A 171 -10.73 2.56 16.88
N GLN A 172 -11.61 3.31 17.54
CA GLN A 172 -11.81 4.73 17.28
C GLN A 172 -10.78 5.61 17.98
N ARG A 173 -9.84 5.00 18.74
CA ARG A 173 -8.77 5.74 19.41
C ARG A 173 -7.76 6.20 18.36
N PRO A 174 -7.36 7.49 18.37
CA PRO A 174 -6.29 7.95 17.52
C PRO A 174 -4.98 7.21 17.82
N VAL A 175 -4.24 6.85 16.77
CA VAL A 175 -3.00 6.07 16.89
C VAL A 175 -1.95 6.80 17.71
N MET A 176 -1.94 8.13 17.61
CA MET A 176 -0.98 8.99 18.30
C MET A 176 -1.46 9.48 19.67
N ALA A 177 -2.60 9.00 20.17
CA ALA A 177 -3.20 9.49 21.43
C ALA A 177 -2.28 9.30 22.65
N ASP A 178 -1.44 8.26 22.65
CA ASP A 178 -0.55 7.94 23.79
C ASP A 178 0.88 8.46 23.59
N LEU A 179 1.27 8.75 22.34
CA LEU A 179 2.61 9.23 21.98
C LEU A 179 2.69 10.76 21.99
N LEU A 180 1.57 11.44 21.75
CA LEU A 180 1.48 12.88 21.82
C LEU A 180 0.97 13.27 23.21
N ASP A 181 1.86 13.24 24.20
CA ASP A 181 1.74 14.05 25.41
C ASP A 181 2.00 15.55 25.04
N ILE A 182 1.32 15.99 23.98
CA ILE A 182 1.38 17.32 23.43
C ILE A 182 0.29 18.10 24.14
N PRO A 183 0.61 19.03 25.08
CA PRO A 183 -0.34 20.09 25.34
C PRO A 183 -0.66 20.70 23.98
N GLU A 184 -1.95 20.87 23.68
CA GLU A 184 -2.64 21.30 22.45
C GLU A 184 -1.90 22.28 21.49
N SER A 185 -0.77 22.85 21.92
CA SER A 185 0.13 23.79 21.26
C SER A 185 1.41 23.25 20.58
N ALA A 186 1.83 21.99 20.69
CA ALA A 186 3.19 21.58 20.24
C ALA A 186 3.28 20.82 18.90
N ALA A 187 2.50 21.21 17.89
CA ALA A 187 2.79 20.81 16.52
C ALA A 187 4.07 21.52 16.04
N VAL A 188 5.21 20.83 16.09
CA VAL A 188 6.50 21.38 15.62
C VAL A 188 6.47 21.42 14.08
N LEU A 189 6.26 22.63 13.55
CA LEU A 189 6.23 22.96 12.13
C LEU A 189 7.66 23.06 11.58
N THR A 190 8.18 21.99 10.96
CA THR A 190 9.44 22.08 10.19
C THR A 190 9.11 22.36 8.73
N VAL A 191 9.10 23.65 8.33
CA VAL A 191 8.96 24.06 6.92
C VAL A 191 10.32 24.00 6.24
N LEU A 192 10.55 22.99 5.40
CA LEU A 192 11.71 22.94 4.51
C LEU A 192 11.39 23.70 3.21
N LYS A 193 12.02 24.87 3.01
CA LYS A 193 12.09 25.54 1.70
C LYS A 193 13.06 24.77 0.81
N LYS A 194 12.58 24.15 -0.28
CA LYS A 194 13.44 23.67 -1.37
C LYS A 194 13.09 24.42 -2.65
N ALA A 195 14.04 25.22 -3.14
CA ALA A 195 13.93 25.90 -4.42
C ALA A 195 14.04 24.88 -5.55
N THR A 196 12.96 24.73 -6.32
CA THR A 196 12.93 23.87 -7.52
C THR A 196 13.87 24.48 -8.57
N LYS A 197 14.96 23.78 -8.91
CA LYS A 197 15.86 24.18 -10.00
C LYS A 197 15.09 24.04 -11.33
N PRO A 198 15.02 25.08 -12.18
CA PRO A 198 14.33 24.95 -13.46
C PRO A 198 15.09 23.95 -14.35
N MET A 199 14.36 22.97 -14.90
CA MET A 199 14.80 22.13 -16.01
C MET A 199 15.22 23.04 -17.16
N GLN A 200 16.53 23.15 -17.40
CA GLN A 200 17.01 23.68 -18.68
C GLN A 200 16.74 22.63 -19.74
N GLN A 201 15.75 22.92 -20.58
CA GLN A 201 15.53 22.26 -21.85
C GLN A 201 16.83 22.26 -22.66
N SER A 202 17.29 21.06 -23.01
CA SER A 202 18.26 20.82 -24.05
C SER A 202 17.67 21.26 -25.40
N LEU A 203 18.06 22.44 -25.87
CA LEU A 203 18.02 22.79 -27.29
C LEU A 203 19.45 23.19 -27.65
N GLY A 204 20.19 22.21 -28.16
CA GLY A 204 21.51 22.43 -28.71
C GLY A 204 21.41 23.32 -29.94
N LEU A 205 21.94 24.53 -29.83
CA LEU A 205 22.48 25.29 -30.95
C LEU A 205 23.79 25.94 -30.48
N SER A 206 24.87 25.46 -31.07
CA SER A 206 26.25 25.87 -30.85
C SER A 206 26.46 27.36 -31.13
N PRO A 207 27.22 28.12 -30.32
CA PRO A 207 27.79 29.38 -30.76
C PRO A 207 29.12 29.14 -31.45
N GLN A 208 29.24 29.75 -32.62
CA GLN A 208 30.44 29.85 -33.44
C GLN A 208 31.63 30.41 -32.66
N GLN A 209 32.77 29.79 -32.93
CA GLN A 209 34.10 30.29 -32.64
C GLN A 209 34.37 31.50 -33.55
N GLU A 210 34.47 32.70 -32.98
CA GLU A 210 34.93 33.89 -33.71
C GLU A 210 36.16 34.52 -33.04
N ASN A 211 37.06 34.91 -33.93
CA ASN A 211 38.47 35.29 -33.85
C ASN A 211 38.73 36.56 -33.03
N PRO A 212 39.90 36.75 -32.37
CA PRO A 212 40.22 38.01 -31.71
C PRO A 212 40.68 39.06 -32.72
N ALA A 213 39.96 40.17 -32.82
CA ALA A 213 40.41 41.37 -33.50
C ALA A 213 41.22 42.26 -32.55
N VAL A 214 42.37 42.67 -33.06
CA VAL A 214 43.40 43.53 -32.50
C VAL A 214 43.06 45.01 -32.78
N GLN A 215 43.63 45.90 -31.96
CA GLN A 215 44.07 47.30 -32.20
C GLN A 215 43.27 48.52 -31.63
N THR A 216 43.99 49.24 -30.74
CA THR A 216 44.23 50.71 -30.65
C THR A 216 43.06 51.65 -30.33
N SER A 217 43.15 52.55 -29.35
CA SER A 217 43.97 53.81 -29.31
C SER A 217 43.56 54.57 -28.01
N SER A 218 44.48 54.91 -27.09
CA SER A 218 45.22 56.17 -26.87
C SER A 218 44.46 57.36 -26.22
N ASP A 219 45.23 58.09 -25.40
CA ASP A 219 45.01 59.38 -24.72
C ASP A 219 44.26 59.34 -23.37
N THR A 220 44.78 59.88 -22.25
CA THR A 220 45.70 61.02 -22.01
C THR A 220 46.56 60.76 -20.78
#